data_AF-A0A957IX09-F1
#
_entry.id   AF-A0A957IX09-F1
#
_cell.length_a   1.000
_cell.length_b   1.000
_cell.length_c   1.000
_cell.angle_alpha   90.00
_cell.angle_beta   90.00
_cell.angle_gamma   90.00
#
_symmetry.space_group_name_H-M   'P 1'
#
loop_
_entity.id
_entity.type
_entity.pdbx_description
1 polymer ?
#
loop_
_entity_poly.entity_id
_entity_poly.type
_entity_poly.pdbx_seq_one_letter_code
_entity_poly.pdbx_strand_id
1 'polypeptide(L)'
;MTKELQGGNGRAPQTVPEPADKKPAVTAAMVKGCPHFALLNDPDTSLLFPSSMGYCHHAQPPAPVRLNHQEAFCLTARHTACPVFQQRGSGPLPAEILGRQEPVARPARLLPRVAGGVALLAIVALL
;
A
#
# COMPACT_ATOMS: atom_id res chain seq x y z
N MET A 1 77.58 17.50 -30.88
CA MET A 1 76.90 17.68 -29.58
C MET A 1 75.40 17.57 -29.79
N THR A 2 74.78 16.74 -28.97
CA THR A 2 73.37 16.31 -28.99
C THR A 2 72.39 17.44 -28.65
N LYS A 3 71.26 17.50 -29.37
CA LYS A 3 70.04 18.14 -28.86
C LYS A 3 68.82 17.30 -29.28
N GLU A 4 68.13 16.86 -28.25
CA GLU A 4 66.86 16.12 -28.19
C GLU A 4 65.73 16.84 -28.94
N LEU A 5 64.72 16.09 -29.40
CA LEU A 5 63.31 16.48 -29.30
C LEU A 5 62.41 15.24 -29.31
N GLN A 6 61.89 14.94 -28.11
CA GLN A 6 60.76 14.08 -27.79
C GLN A 6 59.52 14.32 -28.65
N GLY A 7 58.66 13.29 -28.76
CA GLY A 7 57.22 13.51 -28.61
C GLY A 7 56.32 12.55 -29.38
N GLY A 8 55.72 11.58 -28.69
CA GLY A 8 54.59 10.82 -29.23
C GLY A 8 54.34 9.47 -28.57
N ASN A 9 54.14 9.45 -27.25
CA ASN A 9 53.73 8.22 -26.55
C ASN A 9 52.24 7.96 -26.83
N GLY A 10 51.96 7.12 -27.83
CA GLY A 10 50.62 6.64 -28.15
C GLY A 10 50.08 5.81 -26.98
N ARG A 11 49.16 6.39 -26.21
CA ARG A 11 48.51 5.71 -25.11
C ARG A 11 47.54 4.68 -25.68
N ALA A 12 47.88 3.39 -25.52
CA ALA A 12 46.97 2.29 -25.78
C ALA A 12 45.65 2.49 -25.00
N PRO A 13 44.51 1.99 -25.52
CA PRO A 13 43.26 2.01 -24.78
C PRO A 13 43.45 1.25 -23.47
N GLN A 14 43.34 1.96 -22.35
CA GLN A 14 43.35 1.32 -21.05
C GLN A 14 42.02 0.60 -20.91
N THR A 15 42.03 -0.73 -20.98
CA THR A 15 40.90 -1.57 -20.58
C THR A 15 40.73 -1.40 -19.08
N VAL A 16 39.82 -0.50 -18.69
CA VAL A 16 39.31 -0.45 -17.33
C VAL A 16 38.61 -1.79 -17.05
N PRO A 17 39.00 -2.52 -15.99
CA PRO A 17 38.27 -3.73 -15.61
C PRO A 17 36.83 -3.34 -15.24
N GLU A 18 35.88 -4.01 -15.90
CA GLU A 18 34.44 -3.96 -15.58
C GLU A 18 34.28 -4.22 -14.07
N PRO A 19 33.64 -3.30 -13.30
CA PRO A 19 33.49 -3.50 -11.86
C PRO A 19 32.62 -4.75 -11.63
N ALA A 20 33.08 -5.61 -10.72
CA ALA A 20 32.46 -6.87 -10.32
C ALA A 20 31.19 -6.67 -9.47
N ASP A 21 30.29 -5.81 -9.95
CA ASP A 21 28.97 -5.53 -9.36
C ASP A 21 27.89 -5.69 -10.44
N LYS A 22 27.82 -6.88 -11.04
CA LYS A 22 26.56 -7.31 -11.67
C LYS A 22 25.59 -7.67 -10.55
N LYS A 23 24.95 -6.66 -9.96
CA LYS A 23 23.65 -6.86 -9.30
C LYS A 23 22.83 -7.68 -10.31
N PRO A 24 22.38 -8.90 -9.99
CA PRO A 24 21.62 -9.67 -10.96
C PRO A 24 20.48 -8.75 -11.39
N ALA A 25 20.37 -8.53 -12.70
CA ALA A 25 19.20 -7.90 -13.26
C ALA A 25 18.05 -8.73 -12.70
N VAL A 26 17.34 -8.15 -11.74
CA VAL A 26 16.14 -8.76 -11.19
C VAL A 26 15.21 -8.84 -12.38
N THR A 27 15.21 -9.97 -13.07
CA THR A 27 14.05 -10.44 -13.80
C THR A 27 13.02 -10.71 -12.72
N ALA A 28 12.46 -9.62 -12.19
CA ALA A 28 11.30 -9.58 -11.35
C ALA A 28 10.16 -10.04 -12.24
N ALA A 29 10.03 -11.35 -12.38
CA ALA A 29 8.74 -11.94 -12.65
C ALA A 29 7.84 -11.42 -11.52
N MET A 30 7.09 -10.36 -11.82
CA MET A 30 6.18 -9.74 -10.88
C MET A 30 5.20 -10.83 -10.47
N VAL A 31 5.38 -11.36 -9.26
CA VAL A 31 4.45 -12.34 -8.69
C VAL A 31 3.12 -11.62 -8.58
N LYS A 32 2.23 -11.85 -9.55
CA LYS A 32 0.88 -11.30 -9.52
C LYS A 32 0.18 -11.86 -8.28
N GLY A 33 -0.08 -10.99 -7.31
CA GLY A 33 -0.91 -11.31 -6.15
C GLY A 33 -2.36 -11.59 -6.55
N CYS A 34 -3.22 -11.67 -5.55
CA CYS A 34 -4.65 -11.87 -5.72
C CYS A 34 -5.26 -10.71 -6.53
N PRO A 35 -5.97 -10.98 -7.65
CA PRO A 35 -6.61 -9.93 -8.45
C PRO A 35 -7.78 -9.24 -7.72
N HIS A 36 -8.24 -9.81 -6.61
CA HIS A 36 -9.32 -9.25 -5.80
C HIS A 36 -8.82 -8.49 -4.57
N PHE A 37 -7.51 -8.29 -4.43
CA PHE A 37 -6.92 -7.60 -3.29
C PHE A 37 -6.45 -6.19 -3.67
N ALA A 38 -7.23 -5.18 -3.29
CA ALA A 38 -7.04 -3.79 -3.70
C ALA A 38 -7.53 -2.81 -2.62
N LEU A 39 -7.44 -1.50 -2.89
CA LEU A 39 -7.99 -0.48 -2.01
C LEU A 39 -9.52 -0.52 -2.00
N LEU A 40 -10.15 -0.11 -0.89
CA LEU A 40 -11.62 -0.09 -0.77
C LEU A 40 -12.28 0.80 -1.84
N ASN A 41 -11.75 2.00 -2.03
CA ASN A 41 -12.34 3.02 -2.92
C ASN A 41 -11.74 3.01 -4.34
N ASP A 42 -10.81 2.09 -4.61
CA ASP A 42 -10.11 1.97 -5.88
C ASP A 42 -9.71 0.50 -6.10
N PRO A 43 -10.61 -0.33 -6.66
CA PRO A 43 -10.38 -1.75 -6.88
C PRO A 43 -9.31 -2.04 -7.95
N ASP A 44 -8.94 -1.05 -8.77
CA ASP A 44 -7.90 -1.20 -9.78
C ASP A 44 -6.49 -0.98 -9.19
N THR A 45 -6.39 -0.30 -8.05
CA THR A 45 -5.13 -0.12 -7.32
C THR A 45 -4.84 -1.34 -6.41
N SER A 46 -3.98 -2.23 -6.91
CA SER A 46 -3.42 -3.34 -6.16
C SER A 46 -2.38 -2.88 -5.13
N LEU A 47 -2.39 -3.50 -3.96
CA LEU A 47 -1.36 -3.28 -2.93
C LEU A 47 -0.18 -4.23 -3.14
N LEU A 48 1.03 -3.75 -2.90
CA LEU A 48 2.28 -4.52 -3.04
C LEU A 48 2.91 -4.94 -1.72
N PHE A 49 2.30 -4.55 -0.60
CA PHE A 49 2.77 -4.83 0.75
C PHE A 49 1.58 -4.96 1.72
N PRO A 50 1.76 -5.66 2.86
CA PRO A 50 0.69 -5.82 3.85
C PRO A 50 0.27 -4.46 4.42
N SER A 51 -1.02 -4.19 4.43
CA SER A 51 -1.56 -2.90 4.88
C SER A 51 -2.99 -3.05 5.38
N SER A 52 -3.37 -2.26 6.39
CA SER A 52 -4.76 -2.18 6.88
C SER A 52 -5.73 -1.62 5.83
N MET A 53 -5.22 -1.00 4.76
CA MET A 53 -6.02 -0.49 3.65
C MET A 53 -6.37 -1.56 2.60
N GLY A 54 -5.97 -2.81 2.80
CA GLY A 54 -6.21 -3.90 1.86
C GLY A 54 -7.55 -4.60 2.04
N TYR A 55 -8.35 -4.60 0.98
CA TYR A 55 -9.70 -5.17 0.96
C TYR A 55 -9.79 -6.33 -0.02
N CYS A 56 -10.59 -7.32 0.35
CA CYS A 56 -11.01 -8.39 -0.55
C CYS A 56 -12.28 -7.96 -1.28
N HIS A 57 -12.18 -7.76 -2.59
CA HIS A 57 -13.30 -7.45 -3.48
C HIS A 57 -14.04 -8.69 -4.00
N HIS A 58 -13.56 -9.89 -3.69
CA HIS A 58 -14.32 -11.14 -3.90
C HIS A 58 -15.38 -11.37 -2.82
N ALA A 59 -15.16 -10.77 -1.64
CA ALA A 59 -16.14 -10.76 -0.57
C ALA A 59 -17.25 -9.73 -0.85
N GLN A 60 -18.45 -10.04 -0.40
CA GLN A 60 -19.61 -9.16 -0.48
C GLN A 60 -20.18 -8.93 0.93
N PRO A 61 -20.16 -7.68 1.44
CA PRO A 61 -19.51 -6.51 0.87
C PRO A 61 -17.96 -6.63 0.88
N PRO A 62 -17.23 -5.80 0.10
CA PRO A 62 -15.78 -5.73 0.19
C PRO A 62 -15.33 -5.50 1.64
N ALA A 63 -14.39 -6.30 2.10
CA ALA A 63 -14.03 -6.35 3.53
C ALA A 63 -12.51 -6.31 3.73
N PRO A 64 -12.03 -5.68 4.82
CA PRO A 64 -10.59 -5.62 5.11
C PRO A 64 -10.05 -7.01 5.38
N VAL A 65 -8.84 -7.29 4.92
CA VAL A 65 -8.15 -8.58 5.13
C VAL A 65 -7.15 -8.44 6.27
N ARG A 66 -7.04 -9.42 7.18
CA ARG A 66 -6.00 -9.43 8.22
C ARG A 66 -4.59 -9.52 7.61
N LEU A 67 -3.61 -8.83 8.21
CA LEU A 67 -2.22 -8.76 7.70
C LEU A 67 -1.60 -10.14 7.43
N ASN A 68 -1.69 -11.06 8.39
CA ASN A 68 -1.12 -12.41 8.23
C ASN A 68 -1.70 -13.18 7.04
N HIS A 69 -2.96 -12.93 6.68
CA HIS A 69 -3.58 -13.56 5.50
C HIS A 69 -3.14 -12.88 4.21
N GLN A 70 -2.92 -11.56 4.24
CA GLN A 70 -2.37 -10.82 3.11
C GLN A 70 -0.98 -11.35 2.73
N GLU A 71 -0.10 -11.48 3.72
CA GLU A 71 1.26 -12.02 3.55
C GLU A 71 1.26 -13.47 3.07
N ALA A 72 0.42 -14.31 3.66
CA ALA A 72 0.39 -15.73 3.33
C ALA A 72 -0.26 -16.03 1.96
N PHE A 73 -1.22 -15.20 1.53
CA PHE A 73 -2.05 -15.47 0.35
C PHE A 73 -2.16 -14.29 -0.61
N CYS A 74 -2.77 -13.17 -0.18
CA CYS A 74 -3.20 -12.11 -1.11
C CYS A 74 -2.04 -11.47 -1.89
N LEU A 75 -0.86 -11.38 -1.30
CA LEU A 75 0.32 -10.75 -1.91
C LEU A 75 1.26 -11.76 -2.58
N THR A 76 0.84 -13.01 -2.72
CA THR A 76 1.69 -14.08 -3.26
C THR A 76 0.97 -14.89 -4.33
N ALA A 77 1.71 -15.77 -5.00
CA ALA A 77 1.13 -16.76 -5.91
C ALA A 77 0.18 -17.75 -5.19
N ARG A 78 0.21 -17.83 -3.85
CA ARG A 78 -0.66 -18.70 -3.07
C ARG A 78 -2.10 -18.22 -2.99
N HIS A 79 -2.44 -17.05 -3.54
CA HIS A 79 -3.83 -16.57 -3.57
C HIS A 79 -4.80 -17.57 -4.23
N THR A 80 -4.34 -18.39 -5.17
CA THR A 80 -5.15 -19.47 -5.79
C THR A 80 -5.55 -20.58 -4.82
N ALA A 81 -4.84 -20.69 -3.69
CA ALA A 81 -5.13 -21.57 -2.57
C ALA A 81 -5.90 -20.87 -1.43
N CYS A 82 -6.24 -19.58 -1.58
CA CYS A 82 -7.07 -18.88 -0.61
C CYS A 82 -8.49 -19.48 -0.62
N PRO A 83 -9.06 -19.83 0.55
CA PRO A 83 -10.40 -20.42 0.61
C PRO A 83 -11.48 -19.48 0.06
N VAL A 84 -11.29 -18.16 0.18
CA VAL A 84 -12.22 -17.16 -0.39
C VAL A 84 -12.09 -17.10 -1.90
N PHE A 85 -10.87 -17.11 -2.45
CA PHE A 85 -10.63 -17.12 -3.90
C PHE A 85 -11.24 -18.36 -4.58
N GLN A 86 -11.25 -19.51 -3.91
CA GLN A 86 -11.80 -20.76 -4.45
C GLN A 86 -13.33 -20.85 -4.40
N GLN A 87 -14.00 -19.92 -3.72
CA GLN A 87 -15.47 -19.91 -3.66
C GLN A 87 -16.05 -19.57 -5.03
N ARG A 88 -17.02 -20.38 -5.49
CA ARG A 88 -17.71 -20.20 -6.79
C ARG A 88 -18.61 -18.95 -6.85
N GLY A 89 -18.79 -18.24 -5.74
CA GLY A 89 -19.60 -17.03 -5.65
C GLY A 89 -19.08 -16.11 -4.55
N SER A 90 -19.63 -14.90 -4.48
CA SER A 90 -19.30 -13.93 -3.44
C SER A 90 -20.16 -14.14 -2.19
N GLY A 91 -19.58 -13.83 -1.05
CA GLY A 91 -20.21 -13.94 0.27
C GLY A 91 -19.43 -13.14 1.30
N PRO A 92 -19.88 -13.11 2.57
CA PRO A 92 -19.16 -12.41 3.61
C PRO A 92 -17.76 -13.00 3.80
N LEU A 93 -16.78 -12.13 4.05
CA LEU A 93 -15.43 -12.56 4.34
C LEU A 93 -15.41 -13.35 5.67
N PRO A 94 -14.82 -14.57 5.71
CA PRO A 94 -14.76 -15.37 6.94
C PRO A 94 -14.13 -14.61 8.10
N ALA A 95 -14.66 -14.79 9.30
CA ALA A 95 -14.27 -14.05 10.50
C ALA A 95 -12.78 -14.21 10.83
N GLU A 96 -12.21 -15.38 10.51
CA GLU A 96 -10.79 -15.64 10.72
C GLU A 96 -9.95 -14.75 9.81
N ILE A 97 -10.41 -14.46 8.59
CA ILE A 97 -9.68 -13.67 7.56
C ILE A 97 -9.96 -12.17 7.70
N LEU A 98 -11.08 -11.80 8.33
CA LEU A 98 -11.51 -10.43 8.50
C LEU A 98 -10.47 -9.60 9.30
N GLY A 99 -10.00 -8.51 8.69
CA GLY A 99 -9.10 -7.55 9.31
C GLY A 99 -9.84 -6.59 10.24
N ARG A 100 -9.12 -6.03 11.23
CA ARG A 100 -9.64 -4.90 11.99
C ARG A 100 -9.55 -3.63 11.15
N GLN A 101 -10.65 -2.87 11.10
CA GLN A 101 -10.56 -1.47 10.69
C GLN A 101 -10.09 -0.66 11.87
N GLU A 102 -9.03 0.12 11.67
CA GLU A 102 -8.67 1.16 12.63
C GLU A 102 -9.83 2.18 12.68
N PRO A 103 -10.35 2.51 13.87
CA PRO A 103 -11.38 3.54 13.98
C PRO A 103 -10.84 4.83 13.37
N VAL A 104 -11.49 5.32 12.31
CA VAL A 104 -11.20 6.67 11.79
C VAL A 104 -11.50 7.63 12.93
N ALA A 105 -10.48 8.33 13.44
CA ALA A 105 -10.63 9.30 14.51
C ALA A 105 -11.70 10.33 14.09
N ARG A 106 -12.88 10.26 14.71
CA ARG A 106 -13.94 11.24 14.46
C ARG A 106 -13.56 12.52 15.18
N PRO A 107 -13.46 13.68 14.51
CA PRO A 107 -13.24 14.94 15.22
C PRO A 107 -14.42 15.15 16.18
N ALA A 108 -14.11 15.41 17.45
CA ALA A 108 -15.12 15.69 18.45
C ALA A 108 -15.92 16.93 18.01
N ARG A 109 -17.18 16.75 17.64
CA ARG A 109 -18.09 17.88 17.41
C ARG A 109 -18.34 18.55 18.77
N LEU A 110 -17.61 19.63 19.07
CA LEU A 110 -18.02 20.55 20.13
C LEU A 110 -19.32 21.20 19.67
N LEU A 111 -20.47 20.69 20.15
CA LEU A 111 -21.70 21.47 20.10
C LEU A 111 -21.54 22.66 21.07
N PRO A 112 -21.60 23.93 20.61
CA PRO A 112 -21.55 25.05 21.53
C PRO A 112 -22.87 25.09 22.31
N ARG A 113 -22.85 24.58 23.55
CA ARG A 113 -23.99 24.63 24.50
C ARG A 113 -24.34 26.03 24.99
N VAL A 114 -23.74 27.09 24.45
CA VAL A 114 -23.78 28.43 25.06
C VAL A 114 -24.74 29.40 24.36
N ALA A 115 -25.19 29.12 23.13
CA ALA A 115 -26.06 30.06 22.40
C ALA A 115 -27.53 30.09 22.88
N GLY A 116 -28.01 29.04 23.55
CA GLY A 116 -29.41 28.97 24.01
C GLY A 116 -29.69 29.73 25.32
N GLY A 117 -28.71 29.87 26.21
CA GLY A 117 -28.90 30.47 27.54
C GLY A 117 -28.96 32.00 27.52
N VAL A 118 -28.21 32.64 26.62
CA VAL A 118 -28.15 34.12 26.52
C VAL A 118 -29.45 34.70 25.96
N ALA A 119 -30.09 34.00 25.02
CA ALA A 119 -31.37 34.42 24.47
C ALA A 119 -32.52 34.35 25.50
N LEU A 120 -32.53 33.34 26.39
CA LEU A 120 -33.54 33.22 27.43
C LEU A 120 -33.40 34.31 28.51
N LEU A 121 -32.16 34.66 28.90
CA LEU A 121 -31.88 35.73 29.86
C LEU A 121 -32.28 37.11 29.33
N ALA A 122 -32.10 37.37 28.03
CA ALA A 122 -32.54 38.62 27.41
C ALA A 122 -34.06 38.78 27.40
N ILE A 123 -34.81 37.69 27.22
CA ILE A 123 -36.28 37.71 27.23
C ILE A 123 -36.83 37.93 28.64
N VAL A 124 -36.23 37.31 29.67
CA VAL A 124 -36.65 37.51 31.07
C VAL A 124 -36.35 38.94 31.57
N ALA A 125 -35.31 39.60 31.05
CA ALA A 125 -35.00 40.98 31.41
C ALA A 125 -35.91 42.03 30.72
N LEU A 126 -36.77 41.62 29.78
CA LEU A 126 -37.67 42.49 29.00
C LEU A 126 -39.16 42.34 29.36
N LEU A 127 -39.49 41.52 30.38
CA LEU A 127 -40.84 41.38 30.97
C LEU A 127 -40.89 42.07 32.34
#